data_AF-A0A7W1YPH4-F1
#
_entry.id   AF-A0A7W1YPH4-F1
#
_cell.length_a   1.000
_cell.length_b   1.000
_cell.length_c   1.000
_cell.angle_alpha   90.00
_cell.angle_beta   90.00
_cell.angle_gamma   90.00
#
_symmetry.space_group_name_H-M   'P 1'
#
loop_
_entity.id
_entity.type
_entity.pdbx_description
1 polymer ?
#
loop_
_entity_poly.entity_id
_entity_poly.type
_entity_poly.pdbx_seq_one_letter_code
_entity_poly.pdbx_strand_id
1 'polypeptide(L)'
;MAVAEQTTTLVCAWCGYNAGLDRISDHIHVVNAQVSMEHAVDRCPECKRFTASATWGRGLHFVYKVLEYRKRFRRSSWVAVYPVVCSWCNSTATEPLEINVTVANPVSQRFKYDLYSCNYCKRMTAISYLGELRNHRAERDETYHSLWYLDPNQEGL
;
A
#
# COMPACT_ATOMS: atom_id res chain seq x y z
N MET A 1 28.37 8.69 27.97
CA MET A 1 27.35 7.61 28.04
C MET A 1 26.78 7.44 26.65
N ALA A 2 27.20 6.40 25.93
CA ALA A 2 26.66 6.11 24.60
C ALA A 2 25.22 5.64 24.77
N VAL A 3 24.27 6.39 24.20
CA VAL A 3 22.89 5.95 24.08
C VAL A 3 22.93 4.74 23.15
N ALA A 4 22.71 3.55 23.70
CA ALA A 4 22.53 2.37 22.88
C ALA A 4 21.33 2.66 21.96
N GLU A 5 21.59 2.82 20.67
CA GLU A 5 20.54 2.73 19.66
C GLU A 5 19.89 1.37 19.86
N GLN A 6 18.65 1.38 20.34
CA GLN A 6 17.82 0.19 20.33
C GLN A 6 17.65 -0.17 18.87
N THR A 7 18.47 -1.10 18.39
CA THR A 7 18.26 -1.76 17.10
C THR A 7 17.01 -2.61 17.26
N THR A 8 15.83 -1.99 17.16
CA THR A 8 14.58 -2.70 16.98
C THR A 8 14.73 -3.49 15.70
N THR A 9 14.97 -4.80 15.84
CA THR A 9 15.11 -5.70 14.71
C THR A 9 13.82 -5.66 13.92
N LEU A 10 13.85 -5.02 12.75
CA LEU A 10 12.68 -4.85 11.90
C LEU A 10 12.14 -6.23 11.53
N VAL A 11 10.86 -6.46 11.83
CA VAL A 11 10.17 -7.71 11.53
C VAL A 11 9.64 -7.67 10.11
N CYS A 12 9.82 -8.76 9.36
CA CYS A 12 9.25 -8.92 8.02
C CYS A 12 7.73 -8.77 8.07
N ALA A 13 7.19 -7.78 7.37
CA ALA A 13 5.76 -7.55 7.30
C ALA A 13 4.97 -8.68 6.61
N TRP A 14 5.65 -9.57 5.89
CA TRP A 14 5.03 -10.66 5.11
C TRP A 14 4.93 -11.98 5.88
N CYS A 15 6.04 -12.44 6.45
CA CYS A 15 6.12 -13.75 7.11
C CYS A 15 6.42 -13.68 8.60
N GLY A 16 6.66 -12.50 9.17
CA GLY A 16 6.98 -12.35 10.59
C GLY A 16 8.43 -12.67 10.98
N TYR A 17 9.31 -12.96 10.01
CA TYR A 17 10.74 -13.18 10.27
C TYR A 17 11.38 -11.98 10.97
N ASN A 18 12.14 -12.22 12.05
CA ASN A 18 12.65 -11.16 12.94
C ASN A 18 14.16 -11.26 13.22
N ALA A 19 14.89 -12.15 12.55
CA ALA A 19 16.34 -12.33 12.77
C ALA A 19 17.23 -11.44 11.89
N GLY A 20 16.68 -10.32 11.41
CA GLY A 20 17.39 -9.31 10.61
C GLY A 20 17.00 -9.36 9.13
N LEU A 21 16.60 -8.22 8.58
CA LEU A 21 16.30 -8.07 7.16
C LEU A 21 17.52 -7.48 6.42
N ASP A 22 17.68 -7.83 5.15
CA ASP A 22 18.77 -7.33 4.31
C ASP A 22 18.41 -5.93 3.77
N ARG A 23 19.10 -4.87 4.23
CA ARG A 23 18.89 -3.50 3.74
C ARG A 23 19.21 -3.41 2.25
N ILE A 24 18.24 -3.00 1.45
CA ILE A 24 18.39 -2.80 0.00
C ILE A 24 18.62 -1.34 -0.34
N SER A 25 17.91 -0.44 0.36
CA SER A 25 18.03 1.00 0.16
C SER A 25 17.52 1.75 1.38
N ASP A 26 18.20 2.83 1.73
CA ASP A 26 17.79 3.73 2.82
C ASP A 26 16.77 4.78 2.38
N HIS A 27 16.64 5.01 1.07
CA HIS A 27 15.82 6.08 0.51
C HIS A 27 15.06 5.60 -0.73
N ILE A 28 13.80 5.25 -0.54
CA ILE A 28 12.86 4.97 -1.62
C ILE A 28 11.60 5.82 -1.50
N HIS A 29 10.92 5.99 -2.63
CA HIS A 29 9.61 6.61 -2.69
C HIS A 29 8.54 5.53 -2.91
N VAL A 30 7.66 5.38 -1.93
CA VAL A 30 6.48 4.52 -2.03
C VAL A 30 5.32 5.34 -2.61
N VAL A 31 4.80 4.93 -3.76
CA VAL A 31 3.88 5.73 -4.58
C VAL A 31 2.54 5.99 -3.90
N ASN A 32 2.05 5.00 -3.14
CA ASN A 32 0.75 5.00 -2.46
C ASN A 32 0.89 4.94 -0.93
N ALA A 33 1.97 5.47 -0.37
CA ALA A 33 2.12 5.51 1.08
C ALA A 33 1.05 6.39 1.73
N GLN A 34 0.56 5.96 2.89
CA GLN A 34 -0.34 6.76 3.74
C GLN A 34 0.26 8.12 4.12
N VAL A 35 1.59 8.18 4.18
CA VAL A 35 2.36 9.34 4.57
C VAL A 35 3.49 9.58 3.56
N SER A 36 3.60 10.82 3.09
CA SER A 36 4.65 11.22 2.14
C SER A 36 5.96 11.46 2.88
N MET A 37 6.68 10.39 3.19
CA MET A 37 8.00 10.42 3.82
C MET A 37 8.99 9.52 3.07
N GLU A 38 10.28 9.68 3.34
CA GLU A 38 11.29 8.74 2.86
C GLU A 38 11.16 7.42 3.60
N HIS A 39 11.21 6.33 2.84
CA HIS A 39 11.15 4.98 3.39
C HIS A 39 12.49 4.27 3.14
N ALA A 40 12.93 3.48 4.10
CA ALA A 40 13.91 2.45 3.86
C ALA A 40 13.21 1.18 3.35
N VAL A 41 13.91 0.37 2.56
CA VAL A 41 13.45 -0.96 2.17
C VAL A 41 14.47 -2.01 2.51
N ASP A 42 13.95 -3.07 3.11
CA ASP A 42 14.68 -4.25 3.49
C ASP A 42 14.06 -5.48 2.81
N ARG A 43 14.89 -6.47 2.49
CA ARG A 43 14.47 -7.74 1.90
C ARG A 43 14.54 -8.84 2.94
N CYS A 44 13.50 -9.64 3.04
CA CYS A 44 13.50 -10.79 3.93
C CYS A 44 14.34 -11.93 3.36
N PRO A 45 15.32 -12.47 4.12
CA PRO A 45 16.11 -13.60 3.64
C PRO A 45 15.29 -14.89 3.55
N GLU A 46 14.22 -15.03 4.33
CA GLU A 46 13.33 -16.20 4.34
C GLU A 46 12.34 -16.19 3.17
N CYS A 47 11.40 -15.23 3.14
CA CYS A 47 10.36 -15.20 2.11
C CYS A 47 10.75 -14.44 0.83
N LYS A 48 11.94 -13.81 0.80
CA LYS A 48 12.46 -13.00 -0.32
C LYS A 48 11.64 -11.76 -0.70
N ARG A 49 10.54 -11.47 0.01
CA ARG A 49 9.68 -10.28 -0.18
C ARG A 49 10.29 -9.05 0.50
N PHE A 50 9.78 -7.87 0.13
CA PHE A 50 10.30 -6.58 0.60
C PHE A 50 9.41 -5.95 1.66
N THR A 51 10.03 -5.37 2.68
CA THR A 51 9.36 -4.61 3.73
C THR A 51 9.91 -3.19 3.70
N ALA A 52 9.02 -2.20 3.65
CA ALA A 52 9.41 -0.81 3.79
C ALA A 52 9.18 -0.36 5.23
N SER A 53 10.06 0.50 5.72
CA SER A 53 9.91 1.14 7.03
C SER A 53 10.12 2.64 6.91
N ALA A 54 9.39 3.41 7.72
CA ALA A 54 9.61 4.84 7.84
C ALA A 54 9.41 5.29 9.29
N THR A 55 10.15 6.31 9.69
CA THR A 55 10.14 6.82 11.06
C THR A 55 9.73 8.28 11.04
N TRP A 56 8.71 8.65 11.82
CA TRP A 56 8.29 10.03 12.00
C TRP A 56 8.52 10.48 13.45
N GLY A 57 9.40 11.47 13.60
CA GLY A 57 9.76 11.99 14.91
C GLY A 57 10.43 10.91 15.76
N ARG A 58 10.16 10.93 17.07
CA ARG A 58 10.83 10.04 18.05
C ARG A 58 10.00 8.80 18.43
N GLY A 59 8.82 8.60 17.86
CA GLY A 59 7.91 7.56 18.37
C GLY A 59 6.97 6.90 17.36
N LEU A 60 6.84 7.40 16.14
CA LEU A 60 6.00 6.77 15.12
C LEU A 60 6.87 6.00 14.15
N HIS A 61 6.67 4.68 14.10
CA HIS A 61 7.31 3.80 13.14
C HIS A 61 6.24 3.13 12.30
N PHE A 62 6.37 3.27 10.99
CA PHE A 62 5.49 2.64 10.02
C PHE A 62 6.22 1.49 9.35
N VAL A 63 5.52 0.36 9.20
CA VAL A 63 6.06 -0.83 8.55
C VAL A 63 5.04 -1.31 7.52
N TYR A 64 5.49 -1.47 6.27
CA TYR A 64 4.64 -1.82 5.15
C TYR A 64 5.16 -3.07 4.44
N LYS A 65 4.23 -3.91 4.00
CA LYS A 65 4.49 -4.84 2.89
C LYS A 65 4.67 -3.99 1.63
N VAL A 66 5.72 -4.21 0.83
CA VAL A 66 5.89 -3.49 -0.44
C VAL A 66 6.25 -4.41 -1.59
N LEU A 67 5.90 -3.98 -2.80
CA LEU A 67 6.25 -4.60 -4.07
C LEU A 67 7.11 -3.64 -4.91
N GLU A 68 8.11 -4.22 -5.57
CA GLU A 68 9.00 -3.51 -6.48
C GLU A 68 8.49 -3.62 -7.93
N TYR A 69 8.16 -2.49 -8.54
CA TYR A 69 7.93 -2.36 -9.98
C TYR A 69 9.20 -1.87 -10.66
N ARG A 70 9.98 -2.83 -11.15
CA ARG A 70 11.25 -2.56 -11.83
C ARG A 70 11.01 -1.83 -13.15
N LYS A 71 11.78 -0.77 -13.39
CA LYS A 71 11.79 -0.04 -14.65
C LYS A 71 13.17 -0.18 -15.28
N ARG A 72 13.22 -0.55 -16.57
CA ARG A 72 14.48 -0.91 -17.26
C ARG A 72 15.52 0.21 -17.32
N PHE A 73 15.09 1.47 -17.30
CA PHE A 73 15.95 2.66 -17.46
C PHE A 73 15.65 3.78 -16.46
N ARG A 74 14.91 3.49 -15.38
CA ARG A 74 14.49 4.48 -14.37
C ARG A 74 14.51 3.82 -12.99
N ARG A 75 14.48 4.64 -11.94
CA ARG A 75 14.30 4.14 -10.57
C ARG A 75 13.04 3.27 -10.49
N SER A 76 13.14 2.13 -9.81
CA SER A 76 12.00 1.26 -9.51
C SER A 76 10.90 2.05 -8.79
N SER A 77 9.65 1.73 -9.08
CA SER A 77 8.51 2.28 -8.34
C SER A 77 8.12 1.29 -7.25
N TRP A 78 7.96 1.77 -6.03
CA TRP A 78 7.61 0.94 -4.89
C TRP A 78 6.16 1.20 -4.50
N VAL A 79 5.43 0.13 -4.19
CA VAL A 79 4.01 0.21 -3.84
C VAL A 79 3.78 -0.55 -2.55
N ALA A 80 3.13 0.10 -1.58
CA ALA A 80 2.65 -0.53 -0.37
C ALA A 80 1.47 -1.45 -0.66
N VAL A 81 1.49 -2.61 -0.02
CA VAL A 81 0.43 -3.61 -0.04
C VAL A 81 -0.34 -3.51 1.26
N TYR A 82 -1.58 -3.08 1.15
CA TYR A 82 -2.49 -2.97 2.28
C TYR A 82 -3.39 -4.20 2.39
N PRO A 83 -3.79 -4.61 3.61
CA PRO A 83 -4.88 -5.56 3.76
C PRO A 83 -6.17 -4.92 3.24
N VAL A 84 -6.78 -5.52 2.23
CA VAL A 84 -7.99 -5.02 1.60
C VAL A 84 -9.18 -5.85 2.05
N VAL A 85 -10.26 -5.17 2.47
CA VAL A 85 -11.56 -5.79 2.64
C VAL A 85 -12.43 -5.35 1.47
N CYS A 86 -12.96 -6.32 0.72
CA CYS A 86 -13.83 -6.03 -0.41
C CYS A 86 -15.11 -5.32 0.07
N SER A 87 -15.38 -4.10 -0.42
CA SER A 87 -16.57 -3.33 -0.02
C SER A 87 -17.89 -3.90 -0.55
N TRP A 88 -17.84 -4.96 -1.35
CA TRP A 88 -19.01 -5.62 -1.92
C TRP A 88 -19.43 -6.88 -1.16
N CYS A 89 -18.47 -7.73 -0.79
CA CYS A 89 -18.75 -9.03 -0.17
C CYS A 89 -17.99 -9.26 1.14
N ASN A 90 -17.26 -8.25 1.64
CA ASN A 90 -16.46 -8.28 2.86
C ASN A 90 -15.36 -9.36 2.91
N SER A 91 -15.01 -9.95 1.76
CA SER A 91 -13.87 -10.88 1.69
C SER A 91 -12.55 -10.14 1.97
N THR A 92 -11.68 -10.72 2.78
CA THR A 92 -10.40 -10.15 3.23
C THR A 92 -9.21 -10.52 2.34
N ALA A 93 -9.44 -10.87 1.06
CA ALA A 93 -8.39 -11.34 0.15
C ALA A 93 -7.18 -10.38 0.17
N THR A 94 -6.11 -10.83 0.83
CA THR A 94 -4.99 -10.01 1.32
C THR A 94 -4.01 -9.57 0.25
N GLU A 95 -4.21 -10.00 -0.99
CA GLU A 95 -3.30 -9.72 -2.09
C GLU A 95 -4.07 -9.11 -3.27
N PRO A 96 -3.91 -7.80 -3.49
CA PRO A 96 -4.30 -7.09 -4.70
C PRO A 96 -3.90 -7.84 -5.97
N LEU A 97 -4.86 -8.18 -6.85
CA LEU A 97 -4.52 -8.73 -8.17
C LEU A 97 -4.08 -7.63 -9.15
N GLU A 98 -4.60 -6.41 -8.97
CA GLU A 98 -4.24 -5.23 -9.75
C GLU A 98 -3.87 -4.10 -8.80
N ILE A 99 -2.75 -3.45 -9.09
CA ILE A 99 -2.23 -2.29 -8.38
C ILE A 99 -2.07 -1.23 -9.45
N ASN A 100 -2.46 0.02 -9.14
CA ASN A 100 -2.38 1.19 -10.01
C ASN A 100 -3.48 1.32 -11.08
N VAL A 101 -4.74 1.38 -10.66
CA VAL A 101 -5.67 2.24 -11.39
C VAL A 101 -5.92 3.45 -10.51
N THR A 102 -5.48 4.61 -10.99
CA THR A 102 -5.81 5.89 -10.39
C THR A 102 -7.27 6.17 -10.71
N VAL A 103 -8.12 6.20 -9.69
CA VAL A 103 -9.48 6.74 -9.84
C VAL A 103 -9.35 8.25 -10.03
N ALA A 104 -9.67 8.74 -11.22
CA ALA A 104 -9.88 10.16 -11.43
C ALA A 104 -11.21 10.56 -10.80
N ASN A 105 -11.22 10.82 -9.49
CA ASN A 105 -12.41 11.35 -8.83
C ASN A 105 -12.45 12.87 -9.03
N PRO A 106 -13.50 13.44 -9.67
CA PRO A 106 -13.66 14.88 -9.83
C PRO A 106 -13.88 15.64 -8.51
N VAL A 107 -14.15 14.95 -7.40
CA VAL A 107 -14.49 15.60 -6.12
C VAL A 107 -13.26 16.18 -5.41
N SER A 108 -12.03 15.68 -5.65
CA SER A 108 -10.82 16.25 -5.04
C SER A 108 -9.53 15.59 -5.55
N GLN A 109 -8.60 16.38 -6.09
CA GLN A 109 -7.22 15.96 -6.38
C GLN A 109 -6.42 15.52 -5.13
N ARG A 110 -6.95 15.77 -3.92
CA ARG A 110 -6.29 15.44 -2.65
C ARG A 110 -6.45 13.97 -2.26
N PHE A 111 -7.47 13.27 -2.78
CA PHE A 111 -7.67 11.85 -2.51
C PHE A 111 -7.16 11.02 -3.68
N LYS A 112 -6.04 10.33 -3.47
CA LYS A 112 -5.57 9.29 -4.39
C LYS A 112 -6.23 7.98 -3.97
N TYR A 113 -6.91 7.34 -4.91
CA TYR A 113 -7.46 6.01 -4.72
C TYR A 113 -6.72 5.01 -5.60
N ASP A 114 -6.43 3.86 -5.00
CA ASP A 114 -5.99 2.67 -5.72
C ASP A 114 -7.18 1.72 -5.87
N LEU A 115 -7.36 1.07 -7.02
CA LEU A 115 -8.40 0.06 -7.22
C LEU A 115 -7.87 -1.35 -7.06
N TYR A 116 -8.73 -2.20 -6.48
CA TYR A 116 -8.43 -3.58 -6.16
C TYR A 116 -9.58 -4.48 -6.61
N SER A 117 -9.26 -5.52 -7.39
CA SER A 117 -10.22 -6.53 -7.79
C SER A 117 -10.40 -7.60 -6.71
N CYS A 118 -11.64 -7.87 -6.31
CA CYS A 118 -11.95 -8.97 -5.41
C CYS A 118 -11.90 -10.30 -6.15
N ASN A 119 -11.08 -11.25 -5.69
CA ASN A 119 -11.00 -12.58 -6.31
C ASN A 119 -12.28 -13.41 -6.21
N TYR A 120 -13.12 -13.15 -5.20
CA TYR A 120 -14.36 -13.88 -4.96
C TYR A 120 -15.52 -13.36 -5.81
N CYS A 121 -15.86 -12.08 -5.68
CA CYS A 121 -17.02 -11.50 -6.38
C CYS A 121 -16.65 -10.77 -7.67
N LYS A 122 -15.35 -10.68 -8.03
CA LYS A 122 -14.82 -10.02 -9.23
C LYS A 122 -15.16 -8.53 -9.36
N ARG A 123 -15.64 -7.89 -8.29
CA ARG A 123 -15.95 -6.46 -8.24
C ARG A 123 -14.78 -5.64 -7.72
N MET A 124 -14.74 -4.36 -8.07
CA MET A 124 -13.65 -3.47 -7.69
C MET A 124 -13.93 -2.74 -6.37
N THR A 125 -12.88 -2.59 -5.57
CA THR A 125 -12.84 -1.81 -4.34
C THR A 125 -11.79 -0.72 -4.50
N ALA A 126 -12.17 0.54 -4.32
CA ALA A 126 -11.24 1.67 -4.25
C ALA A 126 -10.73 1.86 -2.82
N ILE A 127 -9.45 2.14 -2.64
CA ILE A 127 -8.85 2.37 -1.33
C ILE A 127 -8.22 3.74 -1.29
N SER A 128 -8.63 4.54 -0.31
CA SER A 128 -7.94 5.76 0.09
C SER A 128 -7.03 5.45 1.26
N TYR A 129 -5.83 6.03 1.25
CA TYR A 129 -4.79 5.83 2.27
C TYR A 129 -4.44 7.12 3.03
N LEU A 130 -5.20 8.21 2.88
CA LEU A 130 -4.89 9.47 3.57
C LEU A 130 -5.23 9.38 5.07
N GLY A 131 -4.20 9.20 5.91
CA GLY A 131 -4.32 9.12 7.38
C GLY A 131 -4.91 7.81 7.93
N GLU A 132 -5.77 7.14 7.16
CA GLU A 132 -6.41 5.87 7.48
C GLU A 132 -6.76 5.11 6.18
N LEU A 133 -6.80 3.77 6.23
CA LEU A 133 -7.28 2.96 5.11
C LEU A 133 -8.80 2.97 5.06
N ARG A 134 -9.36 3.47 3.96
CA ARG A 134 -10.81 3.47 3.71
C ARG A 134 -11.13 2.73 2.42
N ASN A 135 -12.06 1.79 2.50
CA ASN A 135 -12.47 0.95 1.38
C ASN A 135 -13.83 1.42 0.84
N HIS A 136 -13.88 1.66 -0.46
CA HIS A 136 -15.07 2.11 -1.17
C HIS A 136 -15.43 1.13 -2.28
N ARG A 137 -16.72 0.94 -2.53
CA ARG A 137 -17.19 0.29 -3.75
C ARG A 137 -16.84 1.18 -4.93
N ALA A 138 -16.34 0.57 -5.99
CA ALA A 138 -16.00 1.28 -7.21
C ALA A 138 -16.64 0.62 -8.43
N GLU A 139 -17.19 1.45 -9.30
CA GLU A 139 -17.80 1.05 -10.56
C GLU A 139 -17.08 1.75 -11.72
N ARG A 140 -16.95 1.04 -12.84
CA ARG A 140 -16.32 1.58 -14.04
C ARG A 140 -17.37 2.31 -14.86
N ASP A 141 -17.01 3.45 -15.43
CA ASP A 141 -17.87 4.13 -16.40
C ASP A 141 -18.15 3.19 -17.60
N GLU A 142 -19.42 3.11 -18.02
CA GLU A 142 -19.85 2.25 -19.12
C GLU A 142 -19.32 2.73 -20.47
N THR A 143 -19.14 4.05 -20.62
CA THR A 143 -18.68 4.72 -21.85
C THR A 143 -17.15 4.88 -21.87
N TYR A 144 -16.57 5.29 -20.73
CA TYR A 144 -15.15 5.59 -20.61
C TYR A 144 -14.44 4.54 -19.74
N HIS A 145 -13.92 3.48 -20.34
CA HIS A 145 -13.28 2.37 -19.61
C HIS A 145 -12.05 2.74 -18.74
N SER A 146 -11.51 3.95 -18.89
CA SER A 146 -10.46 4.48 -18.01
C SER A 146 -10.98 5.21 -16.77
N LEU A 147 -12.29 5.50 -16.70
CA LEU A 147 -12.91 6.24 -15.61
C LEU A 147 -13.62 5.30 -14.64
N TRP A 148 -13.50 5.64 -13.36
CA TRP A 148 -14.08 4.89 -12.25
C TRP A 148 -14.76 5.87 -11.30
N TYR A 149 -15.88 5.47 -10.73
CA TYR A 149 -16.63 6.24 -9.74
C TYR A 149 -16.74 5.45 -8.45
N LEU A 150 -16.79 6.17 -7.33
CA LEU A 150 -17.20 5.60 -6.06
C LEU A 150 -18.72 5.42 -6.08
N ASP A 151 -19.22 4.29 -5.59
CA ASP A 151 -20.66 4.05 -5.48
C ASP A 151 -21.28 5.13 -4.56
N PRO A 152 -22.13 6.02 -5.09
CA PRO A 152 -22.75 7.08 -4.29
C PRO A 152 -23.75 6.52 -3.26
N ASN A 153 -24.22 5.28 -3.44
CA ASN A 153 -25.15 4.59 -2.55
C ASN A 153 -24.44 3.75 -1.49
N GLN A 154 -23.10 3.78 -1.44
CA GLN A 154 -22.40 3.26 -0.29
C GLN A 154 -22.64 4.22 0.89
N GLU A 155 -23.66 3.94 1.69
CA GLU A 155 -23.89 4.64 2.96
C GLU A 155 -22.61 4.56 3.82
N GLY A 156 -22.26 5.70 4.42
CA GLY A 156 -21.03 5.89 5.17
C GLY A 156 -20.85 4.84 6.28
N LEU A 157 -19.66 4.25 6.32
CA LEU A 157 -19.09 3.64 7.51
C LEU A 157 -18.84 4.71 8.58
#